data_AF-A0A1U7PUY8-F1
#
_entry.id   AF-A0A1U7PUY8-F1
#
_cell.length_a   1.000
_cell.length_b   1.000
_cell.length_c   1.000
_cell.angle_alpha   90.00
_cell.angle_beta   90.00
_cell.angle_gamma   90.00
#
_symmetry.space_group_name_H-M   'P 1'
#
loop_
_entity.id
_entity.type
_entity.pdbx_description
1 polymer ?
#
loop_
_entity_poly.entity_id
_entity_poly.type
_entity_poly.pdbx_seq_one_letter_code
_entity_poly.pdbx_strand_id
1 'polypeptide(L)' 'MSTHLYIATAKKQYGKLAKGMFVEIIIRNASRPPTQKEVIEAINKKYGEKIAVNGLSLFNFDIVKQ' A
#
# COMPACT_ATOMS: atom_id res chain seq x y z
N MET A 1 -1.06 19.05 -13.71
CA MET A 1 -1.62 18.04 -12.78
C MET A 1 -0.46 17.45 -12.00
N SER A 2 -0.46 17.56 -10.67
CA SER A 2 0.58 16.95 -9.85
C SER A 2 0.24 15.48 -9.61
N THR A 3 1.17 14.60 -9.96
CA THR A 3 1.06 13.16 -9.73
C THR A 3 2.12 12.79 -8.71
N HIS A 4 1.71 12.15 -7.63
CA HIS A 4 2.63 11.69 -6.58
C HIS A 4 2.70 10.17 -6.60
N LEU A 5 3.91 9.64 -6.71
CA LEU A 5 4.17 8.21 -6.61
C LEU A 5 4.52 7.89 -5.16
N TYR A 6 3.85 6.89 -4.60
CA TYR A 6 4.14 6.37 -3.29
C TYR A 6 4.41 4.87 -3.39
N ILE A 7 5.45 4.41 -2.72
CA ILE A 7 5.77 3.00 -2.59
C ILE A 7 5.37 2.57 -1.18
N ALA A 8 4.42 1.64 -1.07
CA ALA A 8 4.02 1.04 0.19
C ALA A 8 4.61 -0.37 0.30
N THR A 9 5.54 -0.57 1.22
CA THR A 9 6.25 -1.84 1.44
C THR A 9 5.82 -2.48 2.75
N ALA A 10 5.42 -3.75 2.72
CA ALA A 10 5.07 -4.53 3.89
C ALA A 10 6.30 -4.77 4.78
N LYS A 11 6.33 -4.15 5.97
CA LYS A 11 7.39 -4.34 6.97
C LYS A 11 7.25 -5.64 7.76
N LYS A 12 6.02 -6.12 7.93
CA LYS A 12 5.69 -7.29 8.73
C LYS A 12 4.91 -8.29 7.91
N GLN A 13 5.12 -9.57 8.20
CA GLN A 13 4.23 -10.61 7.71
C GLN A 13 2.93 -10.55 8.50
N TYR A 14 1.80 -10.53 7.81
CA TYR A 14 0.49 -10.48 8.45
C TYR A 14 -0.52 -11.33 7.68
N GLY A 15 -0.87 -12.48 8.26
CA GLY A 15 -1.67 -13.48 7.56
C GLY A 15 -0.98 -13.93 6.27
N LYS A 16 -1.61 -13.60 5.13
CA LYS A 16 -1.12 -13.90 3.78
C LYS A 16 -0.20 -12.84 3.18
N LEU A 17 -0.09 -11.67 3.81
CA LEU A 17 0.82 -10.62 3.42
C LEU A 17 2.24 -11.01 3.84
N ALA A 18 3.13 -11.27 2.89
CA ALA A 18 4.52 -11.57 3.18
C ALA A 18 5.33 -10.29 3.43
N LYS A 19 6.28 -10.36 4.36
CA LYS A 19 7.24 -9.27 4.59
C LYS A 19 8.06 -9.04 3.31
N GLY A 20 8.15 -7.78 2.86
CA GLY A 20 8.84 -7.40 1.62
C GLY A 20 7.95 -7.26 0.39
N MET A 21 6.65 -7.60 0.47
CA MET A 21 5.70 -7.26 -0.59
C MET A 21 5.56 -5.74 -0.71
N PHE A 22 5.62 -5.19 -1.92
CA PHE A 22 5.51 -3.76 -2.15
C PHE A 22 4.57 -3.43 -3.30
N VAL A 23 3.88 -2.30 -3.16
CA VAL A 23 3.01 -1.74 -4.19
C VAL A 23 3.32 -0.29 -4.46
N GLU A 24 3.12 0.08 -5.71
CA GLU A 24 3.23 1.44 -6.19
C GLU A 24 1.83 2.03 -6.29
N ILE A 25 1.62 3.16 -5.63
CA ILE A 25 0.35 3.86 -5.54
C ILE A 25 0.54 5.23 -6.15
N ILE A 26 -0.22 5.49 -7.20
CA ILE A 26 -0.18 6.76 -7.92
C ILE A 26 -1.36 7.60 -7.46
N ILE A 27 -1.09 8.64 -6.67
CA ILE A 27 -2.09 9.61 -6.25
C ILE A 27 -2.09 10.76 -7.26
N ARG A 28 -3.20 10.90 -7.98
CA ARG A 28 -3.43 11.98 -8.96
C ARG A 28 -4.30 13.06 -8.32
N ASN A 29 -4.00 14.33 -8.63
CA ASN A 29 -4.75 15.49 -8.14
C ASN A 29 -4.81 15.65 -6.61
N ALA A 30 -3.90 15.01 -5.87
CA ALA A 30 -3.74 15.22 -4.43
C ALA A 30 -2.27 15.08 -4.01
N SER A 31 -1.88 15.86 -2.99
CA SER A 31 -0.54 15.82 -2.37
C SER A 31 -0.54 15.07 -1.03
N ARG A 32 -1.55 14.23 -0.80
CA ARG A 32 -1.66 13.46 0.44
C ARG A 32 -0.97 12.11 0.30
N PRO A 33 -0.44 11.56 1.39
CA PRO A 33 -0.04 10.16 1.43
C PRO A 33 -1.25 9.24 1.15
N PRO A 34 -1.01 8.05 0.58
CA PRO A 34 -2.05 7.06 0.34
C PRO A 34 -2.65 6.57 1.65
N THR A 35 -3.96 6.37 1.64
CA THR A 35 -4.71 5.86 2.79
C THR A 35 -4.54 4.35 2.91
N GLN A 36 -4.85 3.81 4.09
CA GLN A 36 -4.82 2.37 4.36
C GLN A 36 -5.60 1.58 3.32
N LYS A 37 -6.78 2.07 2.96
CA LYS A 37 -7.66 1.42 2.00
C LYS A 37 -7.02 1.36 0.61
N GLU A 38 -6.44 2.47 0.14
CA GLU A 38 -5.74 2.52 -1.16
C GLU A 38 -4.54 1.56 -1.20
N VAL A 39 -3.78 1.45 -0.09
CA VAL A 39 -2.66 0.51 0.02
C VAL A 39 -3.16 -0.94 -0.06
N ILE A 40 -4.20 -1.27 0.71
CA ILE A 40 -4.81 -2.61 0.72
C ILE A 40 -5.37 -2.97 -0.66
N GLU A 41 -6.08 -2.05 -1.30
CA GLU A 41 -6.63 -2.23 -2.65
C GLU A 41 -5.53 -2.43 -3.68
N ALA A 42 -4.45 -1.65 -3.62
CA ALA A 42 -3.29 -1.81 -4.51
C ALA A 42 -2.60 -3.16 -4.31
N ILE A 43 -2.46 -3.64 -3.07
CA ILE A 43 -1.86 -4.95 -2.75
C ILE A 43 -2.74 -6.08 -3.25
N ASN A 44 -4.03 -6.03 -2.96
CA ASN A 44 -4.96 -7.05 -3.42
C ASN A 44 -5.06 -7.06 -4.96
N LYS A 45 -4.93 -5.91 -5.61
CA LYS A 45 -4.91 -5.81 -7.08
C LYS A 45 -3.61 -6.37 -7.69
N LYS A 46 -2.45 -6.16 -7.06
CA LYS A 46 -1.14 -6.60 -7.58
C LYS A 46 -0.87 -8.08 -7.31
N TYR A 47 -1.22 -8.56 -6.13
CA TYR A 47 -0.84 -9.90 -5.67
C TYR A 47 -2.03 -10.89 -5.60
N GLY A 48 -3.28 -10.42 -5.64
CA GLY A 48 -4.49 -11.24 -5.60
C GLY A 48 -5.43 -10.89 -4.44
N GLU A 49 -6.73 -11.13 -4.63
CA GLU A 49 -7.76 -10.81 -3.63
C GLU A 49 -7.51 -11.54 -2.29
N LYS A 50 -7.67 -10.80 -1.18
CA LYS A 50 -7.53 -11.26 0.22
C LYS A 50 -6.09 -11.49 0.73
N ILE A 51 -5.08 -10.88 0.11
CA ILE A 51 -3.71 -10.88 0.66
C ILE A 51 -3.58 -9.85 1.77
N ALA A 52 -4.04 -8.63 1.53
CA ALA A 52 -4.13 -7.59 2.54
C ALA A 52 -5.53 -7.60 3.16
N VAL A 53 -5.60 -7.91 4.45
CA VAL A 53 -6.85 -7.97 5.23
C VAL A 53 -7.28 -6.56 5.63
N ASN A 54 -8.57 -6.27 5.54
CA ASN A 54 -9.16 -5.04 6.11
C ASN A 54 -8.86 -5.00 7.62
N GLY A 55 -8.24 -3.90 8.08
CA GLY A 55 -7.74 -3.76 9.46
C GLY A 55 -6.21 -3.75 9.57
N LEU A 56 -5.49 -3.99 8.48
CA LEU A 56 -4.03 -3.82 8.43
C LEU A 56 -3.62 -2.37 8.66
N SER A 57 -3.08 -2.06 9.83
CA SER A 57 -2.63 -0.71 10.15
C SER A 57 -1.54 -0.23 9.18
N LEU A 58 -1.58 1.06 8.83
CA LEU A 58 -0.53 1.73 8.04
C LEU A 58 0.86 1.58 8.67
N PHE A 59 0.95 1.42 9.99
CA PHE A 59 2.21 1.15 10.71
C PHE A 59 2.91 -0.15 10.27
N ASN A 60 2.17 -1.10 9.68
CA ASN A 60 2.75 -2.32 9.12
C ASN A 60 3.37 -2.12 7.73
N PHE A 61 3.19 -0.94 7.15
CA PHE A 61 3.71 -0.56 5.84
C PHE A 61 4.70 0.59 5.98
N ASP A 62 5.79 0.51 5.21
CA ASP A 62 6.67 1.63 4.96
C ASP A 62 6.17 2.36 3.72
N ILE A 63 5.70 3.59 3.88
CA ILE A 63 5.18 4.39 2.77
C ILE A 63 6.20 5.48 2.47
N VAL A 64 6.87 5.34 1.34
CA VAL A 64 7.89 6.29 0.88
C VAL A 64 7.37 7.00 -0.36
N LYS A 65 7.52 8.32 -0.40
CA LYS A 65 7.24 9.11 -1.60
C LYS A 65 8.42 9.00 -2.57
N GLN A 66 8.14 8.70 -3.83
CA GLN A 66 9.09 8.76 -4.95
C GLN A 66 9.06 10.14 -5.61
#